data_AF-A0A383BBA7-F1
#
_entry.id   AF-A0A383BBA7-F1
#
_cell.length_a   1.000
_cell.length_b   1.000
_cell.length_c   1.000
_cell.angle_alpha   90.00
_cell.angle_beta   90.00
_cell.angle_gamma   90.00
#
_symmetry.space_group_name_H-M   'P 1'
#
loop_
_entity.id
_entity.type
_entity.pdbx_description
1 polymer ?
#
loop_
_entity_poly.entity_id
_entity_poly.type
_entity_poly.pdbx_seq_one_letter_code
_entity_poly.pdbx_strand_id
1 'polypeptide(L)'
;GIGGDILGLTGSINVHGEEVQKLDEFANSTFVHILSKSGTVCAITSEEMEKPVIIPEKKAGKYVFVMDPLDGSSNIDVNVSIGTIFSIYRKKTPGSLVAETDLLQKGADQVAGGYIVYGSSTMLIYSSGSGVHGFTLDPSIGEFFLSHPDMKIPKQGNIYSVNEGNQLSWDSKQINLINYFKQIDETTKRPYKARYIGSMVSDFHRTLLKGGIFMYPKDHKNPNGKLRFAFEASPLAFIVENAGGSA
;
A
#
# COMPACT_ATOMS: atom_id res chain seq x y z
N GLY A 1 28.08 1.03 9.07
CA GLY A 1 26.80 0.31 8.92
C GLY A 1 25.70 1.33 8.75
N ILE A 2 24.64 0.97 8.03
CA ILE A 2 23.44 1.78 7.72
C ILE A 2 22.62 2.17 8.98
N GLY A 3 23.20 2.16 10.19
CA GLY A 3 22.44 2.25 11.44
C GLY A 3 22.43 3.61 12.15
N GLY A 4 23.22 4.60 11.70
CA GLY A 4 23.36 5.88 12.40
C GLY A 4 22.52 7.02 11.83
N ASP A 5 22.42 7.11 10.49
CA ASP A 5 21.94 8.32 9.82
C ASP A 5 20.58 8.21 9.14
N ILE A 6 19.91 7.04 9.17
CA ILE A 6 18.62 6.81 8.48
C ILE A 6 17.42 6.73 9.42
N LEU A 7 17.64 6.70 10.73
CA LEU A 7 16.57 6.70 11.72
C LEU A 7 16.35 8.11 12.28
N GLY A 8 15.11 8.37 12.68
CA GLY A 8 14.65 9.64 13.21
C GLY A 8 14.12 10.62 12.16
N LEU A 9 13.59 11.73 12.66
CA LEU A 9 12.90 12.76 11.89
C LEU A 9 13.88 13.55 11.01
N THR A 10 13.39 13.98 9.84
CA THR A 10 14.10 14.95 8.98
C THR A 10 13.90 16.39 9.45
N GLY A 11 12.87 16.64 10.28
CA GLY A 11 12.39 17.98 10.63
C GLY A 11 11.50 18.63 9.57
N SER A 12 11.17 17.92 8.48
CA SER A 12 10.26 18.36 7.43
C SER A 12 8.86 17.79 7.62
N ILE A 13 7.87 18.47 7.06
CA ILE A 13 6.46 18.03 7.01
C ILE A 13 6.09 17.82 5.55
N ASN A 14 5.50 16.68 5.20
CA ASN A 14 5.08 16.40 3.83
C ASN A 14 3.78 17.13 3.45
N VAL A 15 3.34 16.97 2.19
CA VAL A 15 2.12 17.62 1.67
C VAL A 15 0.83 17.19 2.36
N HIS A 16 0.90 16.13 3.17
CA HIS A 16 -0.19 15.56 3.94
C HIS A 16 -0.15 15.96 5.43
N GLY A 17 0.83 16.77 5.84
CA GLY A 17 0.95 17.25 7.22
C GLY A 17 1.59 16.24 8.17
N GLU A 18 2.23 15.19 7.65
CA GLU A 18 2.93 14.17 8.45
C GLU A 18 4.43 14.50 8.55
N GLU A 19 5.03 14.23 9.72
CA GLU A 19 6.47 14.43 9.92
C GLU A 19 7.25 13.37 9.14
N VAL A 20 8.15 13.80 8.27
CA VAL A 20 8.91 12.91 7.38
C VAL A 20 10.06 12.27 8.14
N GLN A 21 10.11 10.94 8.17
CA GLN A 21 11.23 10.19 8.71
C GLN A 21 12.34 10.11 7.67
N LYS A 22 13.60 10.05 8.09
CA LYS A 22 14.75 9.97 7.16
C LYS A 22 14.68 8.74 6.24
N LEU A 23 14.06 7.66 6.71
CA LEU A 23 13.87 6.46 5.91
C LEU A 23 12.83 6.66 4.80
N ASP A 24 11.82 7.51 5.00
CA ASP A 24 10.84 7.89 3.97
C ASP A 24 11.55 8.61 2.81
N GLU A 25 12.37 9.62 3.14
CA GLU A 25 13.16 10.38 2.16
C GLU A 25 14.15 9.48 1.41
N PHE A 26 14.81 8.57 2.13
CA PHE A 26 15.71 7.58 1.53
C PHE A 26 14.98 6.64 0.58
N ALA A 27 13.83 6.09 0.98
CA ALA A 27 13.04 5.20 0.14
C ALA A 27 12.54 5.93 -1.12
N ASN A 28 11.96 7.13 -0.95
CA ASN A 28 11.47 7.95 -2.04
C ASN A 28 12.58 8.29 -3.06
N SER A 29 13.72 8.80 -2.58
CA SER A 29 14.85 9.17 -3.45
C SER A 29 15.43 7.96 -4.19
N THR A 30 15.50 6.80 -3.53
CA THR A 30 15.96 5.54 -4.14
C THR A 30 15.06 5.11 -5.29
N PHE A 31 13.74 5.05 -5.07
CA PHE A 31 12.78 4.69 -6.12
C PHE A 31 12.80 5.68 -7.27
N VAL A 32 12.75 6.99 -6.99
CA VAL A 32 12.79 8.03 -8.03
C VAL A 32 14.07 7.91 -8.86
N HIS A 33 15.22 7.69 -8.22
CA HIS A 33 16.51 7.56 -8.91
C HIS A 33 16.54 6.37 -9.87
N ILE A 34 16.11 5.20 -9.41
CA ILE A 34 16.14 3.96 -10.18
C ILE A 34 15.11 4.02 -11.32
N LEU A 35 13.86 4.38 -11.01
CA LEU A 35 12.77 4.39 -11.98
C LEU A 35 12.99 5.44 -13.08
N SER A 36 13.53 6.62 -12.74
CA SER A 36 13.84 7.66 -13.73
C SER A 36 14.88 7.23 -14.78
N LYS A 37 15.66 6.19 -14.49
CA LYS A 37 16.68 5.63 -15.38
C LYS A 37 16.21 4.35 -16.08
N SER A 38 15.03 3.84 -15.77
CA SER A 38 14.53 2.55 -16.28
C SER A 38 14.22 2.55 -17.78
N GLY A 39 13.93 3.71 -18.38
CA GLY A 39 13.42 3.81 -19.75
C GLY A 39 11.98 3.31 -19.91
N THR A 40 11.29 2.98 -18.83
CA THR A 40 9.94 2.38 -18.86
C THR A 40 8.83 3.34 -18.44
N VAL A 41 9.15 4.32 -17.61
CA VAL A 41 8.18 5.29 -17.06
C VAL A 41 8.31 6.66 -17.75
N CYS A 42 7.19 7.36 -17.90
CA CYS A 42 7.13 8.76 -18.33
C CYS A 42 6.89 9.72 -17.16
N ALA A 43 6.30 9.24 -16.06
CA ALA A 43 6.12 10.01 -14.84
C ALA A 43 6.18 9.12 -13.60
N ILE A 44 6.63 9.72 -12.49
CA ILE A 44 6.65 9.10 -11.16
C ILE A 44 5.92 10.04 -10.19
N THR A 45 4.94 9.52 -9.47
CA THR A 45 4.24 10.21 -8.38
C THR A 45 4.45 9.44 -7.08
N SER A 46 4.68 10.16 -6.00
CA SER A 46 4.92 9.58 -4.68
C SER A 46 4.07 10.30 -3.65
N GLU A 47 3.68 9.59 -2.60
CA GLU A 47 3.08 10.18 -1.40
C GLU A 47 3.95 11.32 -0.83
N GLU A 48 5.28 11.18 -0.92
CA GLU A 48 6.26 12.13 -0.38
C GLU A 48 6.55 13.34 -1.29
N MET A 49 5.82 13.52 -2.39
CA MET A 49 6.09 14.57 -3.38
C MET A 49 4.85 15.36 -3.77
N GLU A 50 4.93 16.70 -3.68
CA GLU A 50 3.85 17.59 -4.14
C GLU A 50 3.63 17.52 -5.65
N LYS A 51 4.70 17.32 -6.41
CA LYS A 51 4.68 17.33 -7.87
C LYS A 51 5.29 16.04 -8.43
N PRO A 52 4.73 15.52 -9.54
CA PRO A 52 5.31 14.37 -10.22
C PRO A 52 6.70 14.69 -10.76
N VAL A 53 7.55 13.68 -10.80
CA VAL A 53 8.79 13.71 -11.59
C VAL A 53 8.43 13.31 -13.02
N ILE A 54 8.56 14.25 -13.95
CA ILE A 54 8.33 14.01 -15.39
C ILE A 54 9.65 13.61 -16.05
N ILE A 55 9.65 12.45 -16.72
CA ILE A 55 10.85 11.93 -17.37
C ILE A 55 11.06 12.66 -18.70
N PRO A 56 12.28 13.14 -19.01
CA PRO A 56 12.57 13.78 -20.29
C PRO A 56 12.24 12.87 -21.46
N GLU A 57 11.64 13.42 -22.53
CA GLU A 57 11.12 12.68 -23.70
C GLU A 57 12.08 11.60 -24.23
N LYS A 58 13.38 11.91 -24.36
CA LYS A 58 14.39 10.98 -24.89
C LYS A 58 14.60 9.73 -24.03
N LYS A 59 14.12 9.74 -22.78
CA LYS A 59 14.25 8.66 -21.79
C LYS A 59 12.89 8.16 -21.29
N ALA A 60 11.80 8.79 -21.72
CA ALA A 60 10.46 8.51 -21.24
C ALA A 60 9.95 7.20 -21.84
N GLY A 61 9.41 6.33 -20.98
CA GLY A 61 8.68 5.15 -21.41
C GLY A 61 7.17 5.41 -21.52
N LYS A 62 6.38 4.36 -21.34
CA LYS A 62 4.93 4.37 -21.60
C LYS A 62 4.07 4.26 -20.33
N TYR A 63 4.69 4.24 -19.16
CA TYR A 63 4.02 3.99 -17.89
C TYR A 63 4.12 5.15 -16.91
N VAL A 64 3.10 5.31 -16.07
CA VAL A 64 3.12 6.18 -14.90
C VAL A 64 3.26 5.28 -13.67
N PHE A 65 4.23 5.58 -12.82
CA PHE A 65 4.48 4.85 -11.58
C PHE A 65 3.99 5.67 -10.39
N VAL A 66 3.11 5.09 -9.59
CA VAL A 66 2.47 5.72 -8.44
C VAL A 66 2.86 4.92 -7.21
N MET A 67 3.39 5.56 -6.15
CA MET A 67 3.87 4.83 -4.98
C MET A 67 3.61 5.53 -3.65
N ASP A 68 3.42 4.72 -2.62
CA ASP A 68 3.84 5.04 -1.27
C ASP A 68 5.20 4.35 -1.06
N PRO A 69 6.31 5.12 -0.95
CA PRO A 69 7.63 4.54 -0.83
C PRO A 69 7.82 3.80 0.49
N LEU A 70 7.12 4.20 1.56
CA LEU A 70 7.28 3.63 2.90
C LEU A 70 5.99 3.75 3.75
N ASP A 71 5.06 2.82 3.56
CA ASP A 71 3.85 2.68 4.38
C ASP A 71 4.19 2.22 5.81
N GLY A 72 3.52 2.84 6.78
CA GLY A 72 3.70 2.58 8.19
C GLY A 72 4.89 3.30 8.80
N SER A 73 5.26 4.48 8.29
CA SER A 73 6.38 5.28 8.79
C SER A 73 6.34 5.54 10.31
N SER A 74 5.15 5.69 10.90
CA SER A 74 4.96 5.81 12.36
C SER A 74 5.46 4.61 13.17
N ASN A 75 5.72 3.47 12.52
CA ASN A 75 6.14 2.21 13.10
C ASN A 75 7.63 1.91 12.93
N ILE A 76 8.39 2.81 12.27
CA ILE A 76 9.84 2.65 12.02
C ILE A 76 10.60 2.52 13.35
N ASP A 77 10.41 3.46 14.27
CA ASP A 77 11.20 3.55 15.51
C ASP A 77 10.89 2.42 16.52
N VAL A 78 9.77 1.74 16.34
CA VAL A 78 9.33 0.61 17.18
C VAL A 78 9.53 -0.75 16.51
N ASN A 79 10.20 -0.78 15.36
CA ASN A 79 10.60 -1.99 14.63
C ASN A 79 9.41 -2.92 14.31
N VAL A 80 8.27 -2.32 13.98
CA VAL A 80 7.09 -3.04 13.48
C VAL A 80 7.17 -3.11 11.95
N SER A 81 6.51 -4.11 11.35
CA SER A 81 6.56 -4.32 9.90
C SER A 81 5.97 -3.13 9.12
N ILE A 82 6.75 -2.64 8.16
CA ILE A 82 6.44 -1.55 7.23
C ILE A 82 6.47 -2.07 5.78
N GLY A 83 6.26 -1.23 4.78
CA GLY A 83 6.27 -1.70 3.40
C GLY A 83 6.31 -0.60 2.35
N THR A 84 6.28 -0.98 1.09
CA THR A 84 6.13 -0.08 -0.06
C THR A 84 4.88 -0.49 -0.80
N ILE A 85 4.08 0.46 -1.29
CA ILE A 85 2.87 0.19 -2.08
C ILE A 85 3.02 0.88 -3.43
N PHE A 86 2.61 0.23 -4.52
CA PHE A 86 2.73 0.83 -5.84
C PHE A 86 1.63 0.40 -6.82
N SER A 87 1.31 1.32 -7.73
CA SER A 87 0.49 1.10 -8.92
C SER A 87 1.25 1.49 -10.18
N ILE A 88 0.94 0.81 -11.28
CA ILE A 88 1.47 1.11 -12.61
C ILE A 88 0.29 1.35 -13.54
N TYR A 89 0.28 2.52 -14.18
CA TYR A 89 -0.71 2.89 -15.18
C TYR A 89 -0.06 3.06 -16.54
N ARG A 90 -0.82 2.85 -17.62
CA ARG A 90 -0.36 3.19 -18.96
C ARG A 90 -0.66 4.67 -19.25
N LYS A 91 0.28 5.39 -19.88
CA LYS A 91 0.01 6.72 -20.42
C LYS A 91 -1.16 6.66 -21.40
N LYS A 92 -2.14 7.56 -21.27
CA LYS A 92 -3.35 7.62 -22.10
C LYS A 92 -3.17 8.54 -23.29
N THR A 93 -2.51 9.68 -23.10
CA THR A 93 -2.35 10.67 -24.15
C THR A 93 -1.27 10.26 -25.15
N PRO A 94 -1.43 10.57 -26.45
CA PRO A 94 -0.38 10.37 -27.44
C PRO A 94 0.78 11.36 -27.23
N GLY A 95 1.92 11.09 -27.86
CA GLY A 95 3.11 11.97 -27.81
C GLY A 95 3.92 11.84 -26.50
N SER A 96 4.91 12.72 -26.34
CA SER A 96 5.90 12.67 -25.27
C SER A 96 5.52 13.43 -24.01
N LEU A 97 4.62 14.42 -24.12
CA LEU A 97 4.19 15.22 -22.98
C LEU A 97 3.24 14.43 -22.08
N VAL A 98 3.46 14.51 -20.78
CA VAL A 98 2.58 13.95 -19.74
C VAL A 98 1.52 14.99 -19.41
N ALA A 99 0.26 14.64 -19.61
CA ALA A 99 -0.88 15.46 -19.24
C ALA A 99 -1.40 15.06 -17.85
N GLU A 100 -2.19 15.94 -17.23
CA GLU A 100 -2.85 15.66 -15.96
C GLU A 100 -3.73 14.39 -16.02
N THR A 101 -4.37 14.14 -17.17
CA THR A 101 -5.18 12.93 -17.40
C THR A 101 -4.37 11.62 -17.46
N ASP A 102 -3.05 11.71 -17.66
CA ASP A 102 -2.15 10.56 -17.54
C ASP A 102 -1.82 10.25 -16.07
N LEU A 103 -1.89 11.25 -15.20
CA LEU A 103 -1.56 11.14 -13.78
C LEU A 103 -2.80 10.77 -12.94
N LEU A 104 -3.96 11.34 -13.27
CA LEU A 104 -5.21 11.16 -12.54
C LEU A 104 -6.09 10.09 -13.23
N GLN A 105 -5.68 8.83 -13.11
CA GLN A 105 -6.41 7.70 -13.67
C GLN A 105 -7.28 6.98 -12.63
N LYS A 106 -8.32 6.27 -13.10
CA LYS A 106 -9.17 5.47 -12.20
C LYS A 106 -8.39 4.25 -11.74
N GLY A 107 -8.64 3.77 -10.52
CA GLY A 107 -7.99 2.55 -10.02
C GLY A 107 -8.20 1.31 -10.90
N ALA A 108 -9.34 1.21 -11.60
CA ALA A 108 -9.61 0.15 -12.55
C ALA A 108 -8.74 0.21 -13.83
N ASP A 109 -8.06 1.33 -14.09
CA ASP A 109 -7.16 1.50 -15.24
C ASP A 109 -5.73 1.03 -14.94
N GLN A 110 -5.47 0.52 -13.72
CA GLN A 110 -4.18 -0.08 -13.36
C GLN A 110 -3.86 -1.24 -14.30
N VAL A 111 -2.64 -1.26 -14.85
CA VAL A 111 -2.14 -2.38 -15.66
C VAL A 111 -1.33 -3.36 -14.83
N ALA A 112 -0.81 -2.90 -13.69
CA ALA A 112 -0.18 -3.71 -12.68
C ALA A 112 -0.15 -2.95 -11.35
N GLY A 113 0.01 -3.68 -10.25
CA GLY A 113 0.11 -3.10 -8.92
C GLY A 113 0.66 -4.12 -7.95
N GLY A 114 1.05 -3.66 -6.77
CA GLY A 114 1.64 -4.52 -5.78
C GLY A 114 2.10 -3.78 -4.54
N TYR A 115 2.74 -4.54 -3.67
CA TYR A 115 3.36 -4.01 -2.46
C TYR A 115 4.52 -4.90 -2.04
N ILE A 116 5.44 -4.32 -1.27
CA ILE A 116 6.53 -5.02 -0.61
C ILE A 116 6.29 -4.94 0.89
N VAL A 117 6.36 -6.07 1.61
CA VAL A 117 6.32 -6.10 3.07
C VAL A 117 7.74 -6.27 3.58
N TYR A 118 8.19 -5.35 4.43
CA TYR A 118 9.44 -5.43 5.18
C TYR A 118 9.14 -6.00 6.58
N GLY A 119 8.82 -7.30 6.61
CA GLY A 119 8.47 -8.02 7.83
C GLY A 119 9.58 -8.94 8.33
N SER A 120 9.22 -10.05 8.98
CA SER A 120 10.17 -11.11 9.35
C SER A 120 10.93 -11.70 8.15
N SER A 121 10.35 -11.56 6.95
CA SER A 121 10.97 -11.77 5.66
C SER A 121 10.50 -10.66 4.72
N THR A 122 11.34 -10.22 3.79
CA THR A 122 10.93 -9.28 2.74
C THR A 122 10.16 -10.00 1.64
N MET A 123 8.93 -9.58 1.37
CA MET A 123 8.08 -10.20 0.35
C MET A 123 7.52 -9.17 -0.62
N LEU A 124 7.66 -9.42 -1.92
CA LEU A 124 7.00 -8.69 -2.99
C LEU A 124 5.72 -9.42 -3.38
N ILE A 125 4.57 -8.74 -3.26
CA ILE A 125 3.28 -9.22 -3.73
C ILE A 125 2.88 -8.38 -4.95
N TYR A 126 2.54 -9.05 -6.05
CA TYR A 126 2.36 -8.38 -7.34
C TYR A 126 1.23 -9.02 -8.16
N SER A 127 0.54 -8.18 -8.95
CA SER A 127 -0.41 -8.59 -9.99
C SER A 127 -0.22 -7.74 -11.25
N SER A 128 -0.44 -8.36 -12.42
CA SER A 128 -0.58 -7.71 -13.73
C SER A 128 -2.01 -7.82 -14.30
N GLY A 129 -2.99 -8.11 -13.44
CA GLY A 129 -4.39 -8.30 -13.82
C GLY A 129 -4.77 -9.76 -14.11
N SER A 130 -3.89 -10.73 -13.84
CA SER A 130 -4.13 -12.16 -14.05
C SER A 130 -3.59 -12.98 -12.89
N GLY A 131 -4.24 -12.85 -11.74
CA GLY A 131 -3.83 -13.50 -10.49
C GLY A 131 -2.82 -12.67 -9.69
N VAL A 132 -2.56 -13.13 -8.47
CA VAL A 132 -1.66 -12.48 -7.51
C VAL A 132 -0.54 -13.45 -7.17
N HIS A 133 0.69 -12.96 -7.14
CA HIS A 133 1.88 -13.78 -6.87
C HIS A 133 2.73 -13.15 -5.78
N GLY A 134 3.23 -13.98 -4.87
CA GLY A 134 4.14 -13.59 -3.83
C GLY A 134 5.54 -14.13 -4.08
N PHE A 135 6.52 -13.24 -3.92
CA PHE A 135 7.94 -13.55 -4.04
C PHE A 135 8.65 -13.21 -2.74
N THR A 136 9.54 -14.07 -2.29
CA THR A 136 10.34 -13.85 -1.07
C THR A 136 11.76 -13.49 -1.46
N LEU A 137 12.33 -12.48 -0.82
CA LEU A 137 13.73 -12.08 -1.03
C LEU A 137 14.65 -13.08 -0.32
N ASP A 138 15.61 -13.64 -1.05
CA ASP A 138 16.79 -14.26 -0.46
C ASP A 138 17.89 -13.20 -0.33
N PRO A 139 18.22 -12.73 0.89
CA PRO A 139 19.21 -11.67 1.09
C PRO A 139 20.64 -12.13 0.81
N SER A 140 20.91 -13.44 0.75
CA SER A 140 22.26 -13.95 0.49
C SER A 140 22.69 -13.77 -0.97
N ILE A 141 21.74 -13.76 -1.89
CA ILE A 141 21.96 -13.57 -3.33
C ILE A 141 21.32 -12.29 -3.88
N GLY A 142 20.38 -11.67 -3.13
CA GLY A 142 19.72 -10.44 -3.52
C GLY A 142 18.59 -10.64 -4.54
N GLU A 143 17.95 -11.81 -4.58
CA GLU A 143 16.91 -12.14 -5.57
C GLU A 143 15.57 -12.49 -4.92
N PHE A 144 14.50 -12.09 -5.60
CA PHE A 144 13.13 -12.49 -5.26
C PHE A 144 12.77 -13.78 -5.99
N PHE A 145 12.47 -14.85 -5.24
CA PHE A 145 12.00 -16.12 -5.81
C PHE A 145 10.49 -16.28 -5.62
N LEU A 146 9.83 -16.90 -6.59
CA LEU A 146 8.39 -17.17 -6.52
C LEU A 146 8.11 -18.18 -5.40
N SER A 147 7.55 -17.70 -4.29
CA SER A 147 7.27 -18.50 -3.10
C SER A 147 5.78 -18.80 -2.93
N HIS A 148 4.91 -17.97 -3.52
CA HIS A 148 3.46 -18.08 -3.40
C HIS A 148 2.79 -17.86 -4.77
N PRO A 149 2.65 -18.91 -5.60
CA PRO A 149 1.94 -18.79 -6.88
C PRO A 149 0.42 -18.71 -6.69
N ASP A 150 -0.26 -17.91 -7.52
CA ASP A 150 -1.73 -17.79 -7.61
C ASP A 150 -2.43 -17.64 -6.24
N MET A 151 -1.99 -16.65 -5.48
CA MET A 151 -2.56 -16.31 -4.19
C MET A 151 -4.05 -15.97 -4.33
N LYS A 152 -4.89 -16.61 -3.52
CA LYS A 152 -6.31 -16.30 -3.37
C LYS A 152 -6.62 -15.94 -1.93
N ILE A 153 -7.41 -14.88 -1.76
CA ILE A 153 -7.93 -14.56 -0.43
C ILE A 153 -8.97 -15.61 -0.02
N PRO A 154 -8.97 -16.09 1.24
CA PRO A 154 -10.01 -16.97 1.73
C PRO A 154 -11.40 -16.32 1.63
N LYS A 155 -12.39 -17.07 1.13
CA LYS A 155 -13.79 -16.60 0.98
C LYS A 155 -14.40 -16.10 2.29
N GLN A 156 -13.96 -16.65 3.42
CA GLN A 156 -14.38 -16.25 4.75
C GLN A 156 -13.16 -16.28 5.67
N GLY A 157 -12.98 -15.23 6.47
CA GLY A 157 -12.07 -15.23 7.62
C GLY A 157 -12.80 -14.89 8.91
N ASN A 158 -12.08 -14.96 10.02
CA ASN A 158 -12.58 -14.65 11.36
C ASN A 158 -11.68 -13.63 12.08
N ILE A 159 -11.08 -12.72 11.31
CA ILE A 159 -10.22 -11.65 11.80
C ILE A 159 -10.82 -10.33 11.34
N TYR A 160 -10.90 -9.35 12.24
CA TYR A 160 -11.15 -7.98 11.87
C TYR A 160 -9.98 -7.11 12.31
N SER A 161 -9.68 -6.09 11.50
CA SER A 161 -8.56 -5.20 11.69
C SER A 161 -8.97 -3.75 11.53
N VAL A 162 -8.94 -3.02 12.64
CA VAL A 162 -9.37 -1.62 12.72
C VAL A 162 -8.77 -0.98 13.98
N ASN A 163 -8.49 0.32 13.94
CA ASN A 163 -8.11 1.08 15.13
C ASN A 163 -9.34 1.43 15.98
N GLU A 164 -9.69 0.57 16.94
CA GLU A 164 -10.81 0.82 17.86
C GLU A 164 -10.62 2.04 18.77
N GLY A 165 -9.42 2.62 18.87
CA GLY A 165 -9.21 3.91 19.54
C GLY A 165 -10.02 5.06 18.93
N ASN A 166 -10.44 4.91 17.66
CA ASN A 166 -11.27 5.89 16.96
C ASN A 166 -12.78 5.69 17.18
N GLN A 167 -13.21 4.72 18.00
CA GLN A 167 -14.61 4.33 18.14
C GLN A 167 -15.55 5.50 18.49
N LEU A 168 -15.10 6.45 19.31
CA LEU A 168 -15.89 7.64 19.67
C LEU A 168 -16.12 8.61 18.50
N SER A 169 -15.34 8.50 17.44
CA SER A 169 -15.47 9.31 16.22
C SER A 169 -16.22 8.60 15.10
N TRP A 170 -16.67 7.36 15.31
CA TRP A 170 -17.38 6.56 14.32
C TRP A 170 -18.88 6.79 14.34
N ASP A 171 -19.52 6.55 13.18
CA ASP A 171 -20.97 6.49 13.08
C ASP A 171 -21.50 5.13 13.60
N SER A 172 -22.83 5.08 13.78
CA SER A 172 -23.50 3.91 14.34
C SER A 172 -23.31 2.65 13.50
N LYS A 173 -23.10 2.75 12.17
CA LYS A 173 -22.90 1.59 11.29
C LYS A 173 -21.56 0.93 11.57
N GLN A 174 -20.46 1.70 11.73
CA GLN A 174 -19.17 1.07 12.05
C GLN A 174 -19.18 0.49 13.47
N ILE A 175 -19.77 1.20 14.45
CA ILE A 175 -19.90 0.67 15.82
C ILE A 175 -20.69 -0.65 15.83
N ASN A 176 -21.83 -0.69 15.12
CA ASN A 176 -22.65 -1.89 15.03
C ASN A 176 -21.91 -3.04 14.33
N LEU A 177 -21.10 -2.77 13.30
CA LEU A 177 -20.31 -3.79 12.62
C LEU A 177 -19.22 -4.38 13.52
N ILE A 178 -18.51 -3.55 14.30
CA ILE A 178 -17.51 -4.05 15.25
C ILE A 178 -18.18 -4.83 16.38
N ASN A 179 -19.31 -4.34 16.90
CA ASN A 179 -20.10 -5.08 17.89
C ASN A 179 -20.59 -6.43 17.32
N TYR A 180 -21.02 -6.45 16.05
CA TYR A 180 -21.38 -7.67 15.35
C TYR A 180 -20.20 -8.65 15.36
N PHE A 181 -18.97 -8.24 15.04
CA PHE A 181 -17.81 -9.14 15.07
C PHE A 181 -17.47 -9.70 16.47
N LYS A 182 -17.85 -9.00 17.54
CA LYS A 182 -17.56 -9.40 18.94
C LYS A 182 -18.63 -10.32 19.55
N GLN A 183 -19.78 -10.47 18.92
CA GLN A 183 -20.85 -11.35 19.42
C GLN A 183 -20.45 -12.82 19.36
N ILE A 184 -20.97 -13.64 20.28
CA ILE A 184 -20.83 -15.10 20.21
C ILE A 184 -21.92 -15.62 19.28
N ASP A 185 -21.53 -16.28 18.20
CA ASP A 185 -22.43 -16.95 17.26
C ASP A 185 -21.68 -18.06 16.52
N GLU A 186 -22.04 -19.30 16.84
CA GLU A 186 -21.41 -20.50 16.28
C GLU A 186 -21.64 -20.62 14.76
N THR A 187 -22.80 -20.16 14.26
CA THR A 187 -23.18 -20.27 12.85
C THR A 187 -22.24 -19.47 11.96
N THR A 188 -21.87 -18.28 12.42
CA THR A 188 -20.99 -17.35 11.70
C THR A 188 -19.54 -17.40 12.18
N LYS A 189 -19.22 -18.35 13.07
CA LYS A 189 -17.88 -18.54 13.67
C LYS A 189 -17.36 -17.28 14.38
N ARG A 190 -18.26 -16.56 15.06
CA ARG A 190 -17.94 -15.39 15.88
C ARG A 190 -17.84 -15.78 17.38
N PRO A 191 -17.01 -15.08 18.17
CA PRO A 191 -16.37 -13.80 17.90
C PRO A 191 -15.17 -13.88 16.96
N TYR A 192 -14.94 -12.82 16.19
CA TYR A 192 -13.73 -12.67 15.38
C TYR A 192 -12.56 -12.20 16.26
N LYS A 193 -11.34 -12.56 15.84
CA LYS A 193 -10.10 -12.13 16.47
C LYS A 193 -9.77 -10.70 16.02
N ALA A 194 -9.59 -9.79 16.96
CA ALA A 194 -9.05 -8.46 16.67
C ALA A 194 -7.56 -8.54 16.35
N ARG A 195 -7.11 -7.93 15.26
CA ARG A 195 -5.70 -7.72 14.94
C ARG A 195 -5.50 -6.36 14.32
N TYR A 196 -4.64 -5.53 14.86
CA TYR A 196 -4.30 -4.25 14.26
C TYR A 196 -2.80 -4.04 14.45
N ILE A 197 -2.03 -4.15 13.37
CA ILE A 197 -0.58 -3.96 13.37
C ILE A 197 -0.27 -2.46 13.35
N GLY A 198 -1.09 -1.68 12.64
CA GLY A 198 -0.93 -0.23 12.54
C GLY A 198 -0.09 0.21 11.34
N SER A 199 0.31 -0.72 10.47
CA SER A 199 0.82 -0.43 9.11
C SER A 199 -0.14 -1.07 8.12
N MET A 200 -0.63 -0.29 7.16
CA MET A 200 -1.70 -0.72 6.25
C MET A 200 -1.29 -1.95 5.44
N VAL A 201 -0.07 -1.96 4.90
CA VAL A 201 0.50 -3.04 4.11
C VAL A 201 0.58 -4.35 4.91
N SER A 202 0.90 -4.26 6.20
CA SER A 202 1.04 -5.41 7.10
C SER A 202 -0.32 -5.98 7.48
N ASP A 203 -1.28 -5.13 7.82
CA ASP A 203 -2.66 -5.53 8.11
C ASP A 203 -3.36 -6.10 6.87
N PHE A 204 -3.13 -5.50 5.70
CA PHE A 204 -3.61 -5.99 4.41
C PHE A 204 -2.99 -7.34 4.05
N HIS A 205 -1.67 -7.50 4.16
CA HIS A 205 -0.99 -8.75 3.82
C HIS A 205 -1.49 -9.93 4.65
N ARG A 206 -1.72 -9.73 5.95
CA ARG A 206 -2.37 -10.75 6.79
C ARG A 206 -3.79 -11.04 6.30
N THR A 207 -4.56 -10.02 5.94
CA THR A 207 -5.94 -10.17 5.46
C THR A 207 -5.98 -10.95 4.14
N LEU A 208 -5.05 -10.68 3.22
CA LEU A 208 -4.90 -11.43 1.97
C LEU A 208 -4.65 -12.93 2.22
N LEU A 209 -3.79 -13.26 3.19
CA LEU A 209 -3.40 -14.65 3.47
C LEU A 209 -4.37 -15.43 4.37
N LYS A 210 -5.01 -14.75 5.33
CA LYS A 210 -5.84 -15.38 6.37
C LYS A 210 -7.33 -15.10 6.21
N GLY A 211 -7.70 -14.25 5.25
CA GLY A 211 -9.05 -13.74 5.09
C GLY A 211 -9.45 -12.84 6.26
N GLY A 212 -10.71 -12.41 6.23
CA GLY A 212 -11.26 -11.47 7.21
C GLY A 212 -11.40 -10.10 6.59
N ILE A 213 -11.34 -9.06 7.42
CA ILE A 213 -11.56 -7.68 6.99
C ILE A 213 -10.52 -6.74 7.60
N PHE A 214 -9.94 -5.89 6.76
CA PHE A 214 -9.20 -4.70 7.17
C PHE A 214 -10.08 -3.48 6.91
N MET A 215 -10.11 -2.55 7.86
CA MET A 215 -10.96 -1.38 7.82
C MET A 215 -10.20 -0.14 8.26
N TYR A 216 -10.32 0.92 7.46
CA TYR A 216 -9.95 2.28 7.83
C TYR A 216 -11.10 3.22 7.47
N PRO A 217 -12.22 3.16 8.20
CA PRO A 217 -13.43 3.89 7.82
C PRO A 217 -13.23 5.40 7.99
N LYS A 218 -14.05 6.18 7.28
CA LYS A 218 -14.23 7.60 7.59
C LYS A 218 -14.70 7.78 9.03
N ASP A 219 -14.37 8.92 9.61
CA ASP A 219 -14.81 9.33 10.94
C ASP A 219 -15.14 10.82 10.95
N HIS A 220 -15.60 11.35 12.08
CA HIS A 220 -15.96 12.77 12.21
C HIS A 220 -14.79 13.74 11.97
N LYS A 221 -13.54 13.30 12.18
CA LYS A 221 -12.33 14.10 11.94
C LYS A 221 -11.88 13.99 10.48
N ASN A 222 -12.09 12.83 9.86
CA ASN A 222 -11.67 12.47 8.51
C ASN A 222 -12.89 11.99 7.70
N PRO A 223 -13.76 12.89 7.23
CA PRO A 223 -15.02 12.54 6.57
C PRO A 223 -14.84 11.78 5.24
N ASN A 224 -13.66 11.88 4.64
CA ASN A 224 -13.27 11.17 3.41
C ASN A 224 -12.35 9.96 3.69
N GLY A 225 -12.15 9.58 4.95
CA GLY A 225 -11.12 8.62 5.36
C GLY A 225 -9.73 9.27 5.46
N LYS A 226 -8.78 8.54 6.03
CA LYS A 226 -7.38 8.98 6.15
C LYS A 226 -6.51 8.52 4.96
N LEU A 227 -6.78 7.32 4.44
CA LEU A 227 -5.93 6.69 3.43
C LEU A 227 -5.97 7.45 2.10
N ARG A 228 -4.81 7.66 1.50
CA ARG A 228 -4.64 8.26 0.19
C ARG A 228 -5.09 7.29 -0.88
N PHE A 229 -6.04 7.72 -1.70
CA PHE A 229 -6.63 6.88 -2.73
C PHE A 229 -5.58 6.32 -3.71
N ALA A 230 -4.73 7.18 -4.28
CA ALA A 230 -3.83 6.79 -5.37
C ALA A 230 -2.62 5.97 -4.91
N PHE A 231 -2.11 6.23 -3.70
CA PHE A 231 -0.86 5.66 -3.20
C PHE A 231 -1.08 4.42 -2.33
N GLU A 232 -2.20 4.35 -1.62
CA GLU A 232 -2.48 3.30 -0.64
C GLU A 232 -3.71 2.45 -1.04
N ALA A 233 -4.89 3.07 -1.14
CA ALA A 233 -6.15 2.32 -1.26
C ALA A 233 -6.31 1.61 -2.61
N SER A 234 -6.11 2.33 -3.72
CA SER A 234 -6.27 1.82 -5.09
C SER A 234 -5.34 0.65 -5.43
N PRO A 235 -4.02 0.70 -5.12
CA PRO A 235 -3.13 -0.45 -5.35
C PRO A 235 -3.52 -1.70 -4.56
N LEU A 236 -3.92 -1.57 -3.29
CA LEU A 236 -4.32 -2.73 -2.49
C LEU A 236 -5.71 -3.27 -2.91
N ALA A 237 -6.61 -2.39 -3.34
CA ALA A 237 -7.87 -2.79 -3.98
C ALA A 237 -7.63 -3.65 -5.23
N PHE A 238 -6.72 -3.22 -6.10
CA PHE A 238 -6.32 -3.99 -7.29
C PHE A 238 -5.81 -5.38 -6.92
N ILE A 239 -4.98 -5.50 -5.88
CA ILE A 239 -4.50 -6.81 -5.42
C ILE A 239 -5.64 -7.68 -4.88
N VAL A 240 -6.48 -7.15 -3.99
CA VAL A 240 -7.51 -7.98 -3.34
C VAL A 240 -8.56 -8.47 -4.35
N GLU A 241 -8.95 -7.65 -5.32
CA GLU A 241 -9.87 -8.05 -6.39
C GLU A 241 -9.27 -9.15 -7.27
N ASN A 242 -8.00 -9.02 -7.66
CA ASN A 242 -7.29 -10.07 -8.42
C ASN A 242 -7.08 -11.37 -7.62
N ALA A 243 -7.07 -11.29 -6.28
CA ALA A 243 -7.04 -12.43 -5.38
C ALA A 243 -8.44 -13.05 -5.12
N GLY A 244 -9.52 -12.46 -5.65
CA GLY A 244 -10.89 -12.93 -5.48
C GLY A 244 -11.63 -12.37 -4.26
N GLY A 245 -11.15 -11.26 -3.68
CA GLY A 245 -11.82 -10.51 -2.62
C GLY A 245 -12.48 -9.24 -3.13
N SER A 246 -12.63 -8.25 -2.25
CA SER A 246 -13.31 -6.98 -2.57
C SER A 246 -12.73 -5.84 -1.74
N ALA A 247 -12.78 -4.64 -2.29
CA ALA A 247 -12.42 -3.37 -1.65
C ALA A 247 -13.42 -2.27 -2.05
#